data_AF-A0A7K1BDM7-F1
#
_entry.id   AF-A0A7K1BDM7-F1
#
_cell.length_a   1.000
_cell.length_b   1.000
_cell.length_c   1.000
_cell.angle_alpha   90.00
_cell.angle_beta   90.00
_cell.angle_gamma   90.00
#
_symmetry.space_group_name_H-M   'P 1'
#
loop_
_entity.id
_entity.type
_entity.pdbx_description
1 polymer ?
#
loop_
_entity_poly.entity_id
_entity_poly.type
_entity_poly.pdbx_seq_one_letter_code
_entity_poly.pdbx_strand_id
1 'polypeptide(L)'
;MGDISTALAVVGSSAMLSVTLTRPVRTDFTIAFVLPDHAEVLAHAAVSGTLLLATTPPSAEGDHPLWLAIDIDGPSMVAVLTAGTDD
;
A
#
# COMPACT_ATOMS: atom_id res chain seq x y z
N MET A 1 -5.01 -17.93 -8.62
CA MET A 1 -4.04 -16.90 -8.22
C MET A 1 -4.28 -15.69 -9.09
N GLY A 2 -4.67 -14.56 -8.50
CA GLY A 2 -4.80 -13.30 -9.24
C GLY A 2 -3.42 -12.78 -9.66
N ASP A 3 -3.39 -11.91 -10.65
CA ASP A 3 -2.17 -11.23 -11.08
C ASP A 3 -2.27 -9.78 -10.61
N ILE A 4 -1.49 -9.48 -9.56
CA ILE A 4 -1.44 -8.18 -8.88
C ILE A 4 0.01 -7.70 -8.91
N SER A 5 0.22 -6.48 -9.39
CA SER A 5 1.50 -5.79 -9.33
C SER A 5 1.32 -4.50 -8.54
N THR A 6 2.33 -4.16 -7.73
CA THR A 6 2.36 -2.93 -6.96
C THR A 6 3.62 -2.13 -7.26
N ALA A 7 3.51 -0.81 -7.22
CA ALA A 7 4.63 0.11 -7.40
C ALA A 7 4.46 1.33 -6.50
N LEU A 8 5.53 1.72 -5.81
CA LEU A 8 5.55 2.90 -4.94
C LEU A 8 6.39 4.01 -5.56
N ALA A 9 5.87 5.24 -5.54
CA ALA A 9 6.61 6.44 -5.91
C ALA A 9 6.41 7.54 -4.87
N VAL A 10 7.45 8.31 -4.56
CA VAL A 10 7.36 9.47 -3.67
C VAL A 10 7.40 10.73 -4.50
N VAL A 11 6.43 11.62 -4.32
CA VAL A 11 6.30 12.90 -5.03
C VAL A 11 5.96 13.99 -4.03
N GLY A 12 6.91 14.88 -3.77
CA GLY A 12 6.77 15.92 -2.75
C GLY A 12 6.51 15.30 -1.38
N SER A 13 5.44 15.71 -0.70
CA SER A 13 5.01 15.18 0.60
C SER A 13 4.00 14.03 0.49
N SER A 14 4.00 13.29 -0.62
CA SER A 14 3.06 12.17 -0.82
C SER A 14 3.78 10.93 -1.33
N ALA A 15 3.44 9.77 -0.76
CA ALA A 15 3.80 8.47 -1.29
C ALA A 15 2.59 7.88 -2.04
N MET A 16 2.78 7.49 -3.29
CA MET A 16 1.74 6.97 -4.17
C MET A 16 1.97 5.48 -4.42
N LEU A 17 1.08 4.64 -3.88
CA LEU A 17 1.07 3.20 -4.12
C LEU A 17 0.12 2.91 -5.28
N SER A 18 0.67 2.58 -6.44
CA SER A 18 -0.09 2.11 -7.60
C SER A 18 -0.28 0.60 -7.51
N VAL A 19 -1.51 0.15 -7.79
CA VAL A 19 -1.91 -1.25 -7.78
C VAL A 19 -2.54 -1.56 -9.14
N THR A 20 -2.00 -2.57 -9.81
CA THR A 20 -2.51 -3.08 -11.07
C THR A 20 -2.97 -4.51 -10.86
N LEU A 21 -4.23 -4.77 -11.15
CA LEU A 21 -4.81 -6.11 -11.21
C LEU A 21 -5.12 -6.44 -12.66
N THR A 22 -4.68 -7.60 -13.15
CA THR A 22 -5.00 -8.04 -14.52
C THR A 22 -5.92 -9.25 -14.58
N ARG A 23 -6.01 -10.02 -13.47
CA ARG A 23 -6.89 -11.19 -13.32
C ARG A 23 -7.31 -11.40 -11.86
N PRO A 24 -8.56 -11.82 -11.58
CA PRO A 24 -9.66 -12.01 -12.54
C PRO A 24 -10.32 -10.70 -12.99
N VAL A 25 -10.05 -9.59 -12.30
CA VAL A 25 -10.54 -8.25 -12.61
C VAL A 25 -9.38 -7.44 -13.18
N ARG A 26 -9.64 -6.66 -14.24
CA ARG A 26 -8.69 -5.69 -14.77
C ARG A 26 -8.99 -4.32 -14.19
N THR A 27 -8.12 -3.83 -13.32
CA THR A 27 -8.27 -2.50 -12.72
C THR A 27 -6.92 -1.95 -12.29
N ASP A 28 -6.80 -0.64 -12.36
CA ASP A 28 -5.66 0.10 -11.85
C ASP A 28 -6.18 1.16 -10.88
N PHE A 29 -5.51 1.32 -9.75
CA PHE A 29 -5.80 2.41 -8.81
C PHE A 29 -4.54 2.82 -8.05
N THR A 30 -4.57 4.04 -7.52
CA THR A 30 -3.47 4.59 -6.73
C THR A 30 -3.98 5.03 -5.36
N ILE A 31 -3.29 4.64 -4.31
CA ILE A 31 -3.52 5.12 -2.94
C ILE A 31 -2.43 6.15 -2.62
N ALA A 32 -2.84 7.35 -2.24
CA ALA A 32 -1.93 8.41 -1.83
C ALA A 32 -1.84 8.48 -0.31
N PHE A 33 -0.62 8.46 0.21
CA PHE A 33 -0.31 8.61 1.63
C PHE A 33 0.38 9.95 1.84
N VAL A 34 -0.17 10.78 2.73
CA VAL A 34 0.44 12.05 3.11
C VAL A 34 1.61 11.78 4.04
N LEU A 35 2.78 12.32 3.73
CA LEU A 35 3.98 12.27 4.56
C LEU A 35 4.16 13.60 5.31
N PRO A 36 4.64 13.57 6.56
CA PRO A 36 5.12 12.39 7.30
C PRO A 36 4.00 11.58 7.98
N ASP A 37 2.77 12.07 7.98
CA ASP A 37 1.64 11.57 8.79
C ASP A 37 1.39 10.06 8.66
N HIS A 38 1.62 9.47 7.49
CA HIS A 38 1.37 8.04 7.22
C HIS A 38 2.65 7.20 7.06
N ALA A 39 3.83 7.73 7.40
CA ALA A 39 5.10 7.02 7.24
C ALA A 39 5.15 5.69 8.03
N GLU A 40 4.58 5.67 9.24
CA GLU A 40 4.56 4.47 10.08
C GLU A 40 3.71 3.33 9.48
N VAL A 41 2.59 3.67 8.83
CA VAL A 41 1.74 2.69 8.13
C VAL A 41 2.53 2.02 6.99
N LEU A 42 3.25 2.82 6.20
CA LEU A 42 4.09 2.32 5.11
C LEU A 42 5.26 1.47 5.62
N ALA A 43 5.88 1.88 6.73
CA ALA A 43 6.95 1.10 7.36
C ALA A 43 6.46 -0.26 7.85
N HIS A 44 5.30 -0.32 8.51
CA HIS A 44 4.70 -1.58 8.93
C HIS A 44 4.35 -2.48 7.73
N ALA A 45 3.76 -1.93 6.67
CA ALA A 45 3.46 -2.67 5.46
C ALA A 45 4.71 -3.24 4.78
N ALA A 46 5.84 -2.52 4.83
CA ALA A 46 7.12 -2.99 4.30
C ALA A 46 7.63 -4.23 5.04
N VAL A 47 7.52 -4.21 6.37
CA VAL A 47 8.00 -5.30 7.22
C VAL A 47 7.09 -6.52 7.12
N SER A 48 5.78 -6.33 7.05
CA SER A 48 4.81 -7.43 6.95
C SER A 48 4.74 -8.04 5.55
N GLY A 49 5.14 -7.30 4.51
CA GLY A 49 4.90 -7.68 3.10
C GLY A 49 3.43 -7.57 2.69
N THR A 50 2.59 -6.93 3.51
CA THR A 50 1.15 -6.83 3.28
C THR A 50 0.63 -5.49 3.74
N LEU A 51 -0.11 -4.79 2.89
CA LEU A 51 -0.88 -3.62 3.26
C LEU A 51 -2.36 -4.02 3.41
N LEU A 52 -2.90 -3.82 4.61
CA LEU A 52 -4.33 -4.00 4.88
C LEU A 52 -4.98 -2.63 5.04
N LEU A 53 -5.94 -2.34 4.17
CA LEU A 53 -6.80 -1.16 4.30
C LEU A 53 -8.21 -1.64 4.66
N ALA A 54 -8.64 -1.33 5.87
CA ALA A 54 -10.03 -1.52 6.27
C ALA A 54 -10.87 -0.36 5.72
N THR A 55 -11.82 -0.65 4.84
CA THR A 55 -12.74 0.36 4.27
C THR A 55 -13.96 0.59 5.17
N THR A 56 -14.16 -0.24 6.19
CA THR A 56 -15.24 -0.14 7.16
C THR A 56 -14.73 0.51 8.45
N PRO A 57 -15.42 1.52 9.02
CA PRO A 57 -15.07 2.01 10.35
C PRO A 57 -15.18 0.86 11.36
N PRO A 58 -14.31 0.80 12.40
CA PRO A 58 -14.26 -0.31 13.37
C PRO A 58 -15.60 -0.61 14.06
N SER A 59 -16.53 0.36 14.04
CA SER A 59 -17.85 0.29 14.66
C SER A 59 -18.94 -0.33 13.78
N ALA A 60 -18.70 -0.58 12.49
CA ALA A 60 -19.78 -0.89 11.53
C ALA A 60 -19.91 -2.36 11.11
N GLU A 61 -18.94 -3.23 11.37
CA GLU A 61 -19.07 -4.68 11.20
C GLU A 61 -18.31 -5.35 12.36
N GLY A 62 -18.84 -6.43 12.93
CA GLY A 62 -18.19 -7.20 14.01
C GLY A 62 -16.87 -7.86 13.58
N ASP A 63 -16.56 -9.06 14.07
CA ASP A 63 -15.26 -9.76 13.88
C ASP A 63 -14.82 -10.04 12.41
N HIS A 64 -15.53 -9.55 11.38
CA HIS A 64 -15.24 -9.77 9.96
C HIS A 64 -15.33 -8.49 9.11
N PRO A 65 -14.35 -7.57 9.20
CA PRO A 65 -14.29 -6.43 8.30
C PRO A 65 -14.13 -6.85 6.84
N LEU A 66 -14.70 -6.10 5.90
CA LEU A 66 -14.31 -6.18 4.49
C LEU A 66 -12.89 -5.61 4.32
N TRP A 67 -11.92 -6.52 4.19
CA TRP A 67 -10.51 -6.19 4.02
C TRP A 67 -10.16 -6.06 2.54
N LEU A 68 -9.61 -4.90 2.15
CA LEU A 68 -8.75 -4.85 0.96
C LEU A 68 -7.35 -5.28 1.39
N ALA A 69 -7.00 -6.53 1.09
CA ALA A 69 -5.65 -7.07 1.29
C ALA A 69 -4.87 -6.94 -0.02
N ILE A 70 -3.72 -6.25 0.04
CA ILE A 70 -2.81 -6.09 -1.10
C ILE A 70 -1.46 -6.68 -0.70
N ASP A 71 -0.98 -7.64 -1.48
CA ASP A 71 0.37 -8.21 -1.33
C ASP A 71 1.41 -7.22 -1.85
N ILE A 72 2.48 -7.03 -1.07
CA ILE A 72 3.52 -6.02 -1.33
C ILE A 72 4.87 -6.70 -1.55
N ASP A 73 5.59 -6.26 -2.58
CA ASP A 73 7.01 -6.59 -2.76
C ASP A 73 7.88 -5.75 -1.81
N GLY A 74 8.06 -6.28 -0.58
CA GLY A 74 8.79 -5.62 0.50
C GLY A 74 10.21 -5.14 0.10
N PRO A 75 11.06 -5.99 -0.51
CA PRO A 75 12.38 -5.59 -0.98
C PRO A 75 12.39 -4.38 -1.91
N SER A 76 11.53 -4.36 -2.93
CA SER A 76 11.42 -3.24 -3.86
C SER A 76 10.95 -1.97 -3.15
N MET A 77 10.05 -2.10 -2.17
CA MET A 77 9.54 -0.96 -1.42
C MET A 77 10.58 -0.30 -0.51
N VAL A 78 11.41 -1.10 0.18
CA VAL A 78 12.51 -0.58 1.02
C VAL A 78 13.48 0.26 0.18
N ALA A 79 13.85 -0.21 -1.02
CA ALA A 79 14.78 0.49 -1.89
C ALA A 79 14.29 1.90 -2.27
N VAL A 80 12.99 2.06 -2.53
CA VAL A 80 12.39 3.36 -2.85
C VAL A 80 12.38 4.29 -1.63
N LEU A 81 12.03 3.78 -0.45
CA LEU A 81 11.94 4.58 0.77
C LEU A 81 13.29 5.10 1.24
N THR A 82 14.36 4.33 1.07
CA THR A 82 15.72 4.76 1.46
C THR A 82 16.37 5.67 0.42
N ALA A 83 16.00 5.57 -0.86
CA ALA A 83 16.54 6.42 -1.91
C ALA A 83 16.13 7.91 -1.79
N GLY A 84 15.04 8.22 -1.08
CA GLY A 84 14.59 9.61 -0.84
C GLY A 84 15.24 10.32 0.35
N THR A 85 16.25 9.72 1.00
CA THR A 85 16.90 10.27 2.21
C THR A 85 18.30 10.86 1.94
N ASP A 86 18.76 10.87 0.68
CA ASP A 86 20.08 11.35 0.26
C ASP A 86 20.09 12.78 -0.36
N ASP A 87 19.15 13.66 0.02
CA ASP A 87 19.18 15.10 -0.31
C ASP A 87 19.15 15.98 0.95
#